data_AF-A0A542HMJ4-F1
#
_entry.id   AF-A0A542HMJ4-F1
#
_cell.length_a   1.000
_cell.length_b   1.000
_cell.length_c   1.000
_cell.angle_alpha   90.00
_cell.angle_beta   90.00
_cell.angle_gamma   90.00
#
_symmetry.space_group_name_H-M   'P 1'
#
loop_
_entity.id
_entity.type
_entity.pdbx_description
1 polymer ?
#
loop_
_entity_poly.entity_id
_entity_poly.type
_entity_poly.pdbx_seq_one_letter_code
_entity_poly.pdbx_strand_id
1 'polypeptide(L)'
;MSAVRLPQDLVRAVADSHEREDIDSFLDEALNAGPVIRDPQGARYYALVPACMPTRWRMAVMEWRALGVKCLGPGSYLGVPRPQSTSPEPGTWNSYWAVPMISAGALCRPLDIARLIAAGQQLTCDEQ
;
A
#
# COMPACT_ATOMS: atom_id res chain seq x y z
N MET A 1 -9.89 -5.15 -10.52
CA MET A 1 -9.14 -4.26 -9.60
C MET A 1 -7.66 -4.32 -9.94
N SER A 2 -6.88 -3.35 -9.48
CA SER A 2 -5.41 -3.27 -9.60
C SER A 2 -4.83 -3.10 -8.19
N ALA A 3 -3.51 -3.14 -8.03
CA ALA A 3 -2.87 -2.84 -6.76
C ALA A 3 -1.64 -1.95 -6.94
N VAL A 4 -1.32 -1.14 -5.94
CA VAL A 4 -0.07 -0.36 -5.87
C VAL A 4 0.81 -1.00 -4.82
N ARG A 5 1.97 -1.51 -5.26
CA ARG A 5 3.02 -2.02 -4.38
C ARG A 5 3.83 -0.83 -3.85
N LEU A 6 3.78 -0.65 -2.54
CA LEU A 6 4.52 0.35 -1.78
C LEU A 6 5.67 -0.33 -1.02
N PRO A 7 6.91 0.17 -1.11
CA PRO A 7 8.01 -0.29 -0.27
C PRO A 7 7.71 -0.02 1.21
N GLN A 8 8.11 -0.93 2.09
CA GLN A 8 7.93 -0.74 3.53
C GLN A 8 8.65 0.49 4.06
N ASP A 9 9.85 0.80 3.55
CA ASP A 9 10.63 1.94 4.04
C ASP A 9 9.94 3.27 3.72
N LEU A 10 9.33 3.39 2.54
CA LEU A 10 8.50 4.55 2.19
C LEU A 10 7.31 4.68 3.14
N VAL A 11 6.62 3.57 3.43
CA VAL A 11 5.45 3.60 4.33
C VAL A 11 5.87 3.97 5.76
N ARG A 12 6.98 3.41 6.25
CA ARG A 12 7.53 3.72 7.58
C ARG A 12 7.97 5.17 7.71
N ALA A 13 8.63 5.71 6.69
CA ALA A 13 9.06 7.10 6.68
C ALA A 13 7.85 8.04 6.85
N VAL A 14 6.75 7.79 6.13
CA VAL A 14 5.55 8.65 6.27
C VAL A 14 4.79 8.39 7.57
N ALA A 15 4.75 7.15 8.04
CA ALA A 15 4.10 6.82 9.30
C ALA A 15 4.90 7.28 10.54
N ASP A 16 6.17 7.66 10.36
CA ASP A 16 7.14 7.96 11.42
C ASP A 16 7.17 6.88 12.52
N SER A 17 7.03 5.61 12.10
CA SER A 17 6.97 4.48 13.02
C SER A 17 7.50 3.20 12.38
N HIS A 18 8.10 2.36 13.21
CA HIS A 18 8.48 0.99 12.88
C HIS A 18 7.48 -0.03 13.43
N GLU A 19 6.60 0.40 14.33
CA GLU A 19 5.60 -0.43 14.99
C GLU A 19 4.44 -0.71 14.04
N ARG A 20 4.06 -1.98 13.96
CA ARG A 20 3.06 -2.44 13.00
C ARG A 20 1.71 -1.75 13.20
N GLU A 21 1.25 -1.73 14.45
CA GLU A 21 -0.09 -1.25 14.80
C GLU A 21 -0.24 0.24 14.50
N ASP A 22 0.83 1.01 14.71
CA ASP A 22 0.89 2.43 14.35
C ASP A 22 0.83 2.62 12.83
N ILE A 23 1.62 1.85 12.07
CA ILE A 23 1.63 1.94 10.60
C ILE A 23 0.28 1.54 10.02
N ASP A 24 -0.34 0.47 10.52
CA ASP A 24 -1.63 -0.02 10.03
C ASP A 24 -2.74 1.01 10.34
N SER A 25 -2.72 1.62 11.53
CA SER A 25 -3.64 2.70 11.92
C SER A 25 -3.43 3.95 11.07
N PHE A 26 -2.17 4.35 10.83
CA PHE A 26 -1.83 5.45 9.94
C PHE A 26 -2.34 5.20 8.51
N LEU A 27 -2.16 3.99 7.98
CA LEU A 27 -2.64 3.64 6.64
C LEU A 27 -4.17 3.68 6.54
N ASP A 28 -4.88 3.25 7.58
CA ASP A 28 -6.34 3.32 7.64
C ASP A 28 -6.81 4.77 7.53
N GLU A 29 -6.20 5.68 8.29
CA GLU A 29 -6.52 7.12 8.24
C GLU A 29 -6.11 7.76 6.91
N ALA A 30 -4.84 7.59 6.51
CA ALA A 30 -4.28 8.25 5.34
C ALA A 30 -4.95 7.84 4.03
N LEU A 31 -5.50 6.61 3.98
CA LEU A 31 -6.17 6.07 2.80
C LEU A 31 -7.70 6.04 2.91
N ASN A 32 -8.27 6.73 3.91
CA ASN A 32 -9.71 6.80 4.14
C ASN A 32 -10.37 5.41 4.18
N ALA A 33 -9.82 4.52 5.01
CA ALA A 33 -10.22 3.11 5.13
C ALA A 33 -10.10 2.28 3.84
N GLY A 34 -9.18 2.70 2.95
CA GLY A 34 -8.87 1.99 1.72
C GLY A 34 -8.08 0.70 2.00
N PRO A 35 -8.44 -0.44 1.38
CA PRO A 35 -7.85 -1.73 1.73
C PRO A 35 -6.37 -1.86 1.34
N VAL A 36 -5.58 -2.32 2.30
CA VAL A 36 -4.14 -2.55 2.16
C VAL A 36 -3.77 -3.93 2.67
N ILE A 37 -3.03 -4.67 1.85
CA ILE A 37 -2.43 -5.95 2.23
C ILE A 37 -0.97 -5.71 2.61
N ARG A 38 -0.55 -6.19 3.78
CA ARG A 38 0.87 -6.29 4.15
C ARG A 38 1.41 -7.64 3.74
N ASP A 39 2.56 -7.63 3.06
CA ASP A 39 3.40 -8.79 2.77
C ASP A 39 4.70 -8.69 3.59
N PRO A 40 4.80 -9.43 4.71
CA PRO A 40 5.98 -9.43 5.55
C PRO A 40 7.23 -9.97 4.85
N GLN A 41 7.10 -11.03 4.02
CA GLN A 41 8.25 -11.65 3.34
C GLN A 41 8.87 -10.70 2.32
N GLY A 42 8.03 -9.97 1.58
CA GLY A 42 8.48 -9.04 0.56
C GLY A 42 8.86 -7.65 1.10
N ALA A 43 8.65 -7.37 2.39
CA ALA A 43 8.75 -6.04 3.00
C ALA A 43 7.96 -4.98 2.19
N ARG A 44 6.69 -5.29 1.88
CA ARG A 44 5.84 -4.48 0.99
C ARG A 44 4.42 -4.35 1.49
N TYR A 45 3.79 -3.26 1.12
CA TYR A 45 2.36 -3.06 1.22
C TYR A 45 1.74 -3.03 -0.17
N TYR A 46 0.52 -3.54 -0.31
CA TYR A 46 -0.25 -3.52 -1.53
C TYR A 46 -1.59 -2.84 -1.29
N ALA A 47 -1.70 -1.59 -1.72
CA ALA A 47 -2.96 -0.86 -1.68
C ALA A 47 -3.82 -1.23 -2.88
N LEU A 48 -5.06 -1.68 -2.67
CA LEU A 48 -5.93 -2.06 -3.77
C LEU A 48 -6.59 -0.82 -4.37
N VAL A 49 -6.47 -0.65 -5.68
CA VAL A 49 -6.90 0.56 -6.39
C VAL A 49 -7.80 0.23 -7.58
N PRO A 50 -8.58 1.20 -8.09
CA PRO A 50 -9.34 1.03 -9.33
C PRO A 50 -8.45 0.57 -10.48
N ALA A 51 -8.95 -0.37 -11.29
CA ALA A 51 -8.18 -0.96 -12.40
C ALA A 51 -7.75 0.09 -13.46
N CYS A 52 -8.46 1.21 -13.56
CA CYS A 52 -8.14 2.29 -14.48
C CYS A 52 -7.02 3.22 -13.99
N MET A 53 -6.59 3.11 -12.72
CA MET A 53 -5.58 3.99 -12.14
C MET A 53 -4.28 4.02 -12.96
N PRO A 54 -3.64 2.88 -13.32
CA PRO A 54 -2.37 2.91 -14.03
C PRO A 54 -2.44 3.64 -15.37
N THR A 55 -3.60 3.58 -16.04
CA THR A 55 -3.84 4.26 -17.31
C THR A 55 -4.10 5.76 -17.12
N ARG A 56 -4.93 6.14 -16.15
CA ARG A 56 -5.30 7.54 -15.89
C ARG A 56 -4.16 8.35 -15.25
N TRP A 57 -3.29 7.70 -14.48
CA TRP A 57 -2.20 8.32 -13.74
C TRP A 57 -0.82 7.99 -14.34
N ARG A 58 -0.77 7.70 -15.65
CA ARG A 58 0.42 7.13 -16.31
C ARG A 58 1.72 7.89 -16.02
N MET A 59 1.70 9.23 -16.06
CA MET A 59 2.89 10.07 -15.79
C MET A 59 3.38 9.90 -14.35
N ALA A 60 2.50 10.09 -13.37
CA ALA A 60 2.83 9.89 -11.95
C ALA A 60 3.32 8.47 -11.67
N VAL A 61 2.68 7.45 -12.28
CA VAL A 61 3.11 6.05 -12.14
C VAL A 61 4.51 5.81 -12.69
N MET A 62 4.95 6.54 -13.72
CA MET A 62 6.32 6.46 -14.22
C MET A 62 7.31 7.09 -13.23
N GLU A 63 6.97 8.23 -12.64
CA GLU A 63 7.79 8.93 -11.63
C GLU A 63 7.95 8.09 -10.37
N TRP A 64 6.86 7.50 -9.86
CA TRP A 64 6.88 6.69 -8.64
C TRP A 64 7.77 5.44 -8.73
N ARG A 65 8.12 4.98 -9.94
CA ARG A 65 9.06 3.86 -10.10
C ARG A 65 10.44 4.17 -9.53
N ALA A 66 10.88 5.42 -9.58
CA ALA A 66 12.15 5.84 -8.97
C ALA A 66 12.13 5.64 -7.45
N LEU A 67 10.94 5.69 -6.83
CA LEU A 67 10.70 5.45 -5.41
C LEU A 67 10.44 3.96 -5.09
N GLY A 68 10.67 3.05 -6.06
CA GLY A 68 10.40 1.61 -5.90
C GLY A 68 8.91 1.21 -5.90
N VAL A 69 8.02 2.18 -6.04
CA VAL A 69 6.57 1.98 -6.11
C VAL A 69 6.18 1.40 -7.47
N LYS A 70 5.29 0.41 -7.47
CA LYS A 70 4.84 -0.25 -8.70
C LYS A 70 3.33 -0.42 -8.72
N CYS A 71 2.67 0.13 -9.73
CA CYS A 71 1.29 -0.23 -10.05
C CYS A 71 1.26 -1.58 -10.79
N LEU A 72 0.56 -2.55 -10.21
CA LEU A 72 0.35 -3.89 -10.76
C LEU A 72 -0.76 -3.84 -11.81
N GLY A 73 -0.38 -3.89 -13.09
CA GLY A 73 -1.33 -3.84 -14.20
C GLY A 73 -2.15 -5.12 -14.39
N PRO A 74 -3.08 -5.12 -15.37
CA PRO A 74 -3.86 -6.30 -15.73
C PRO A 74 -2.94 -7.51 -16.02
N GLY A 75 -3.28 -8.66 -15.45
CA GLY A 75 -2.47 -9.89 -15.53
C GLY A 75 -1.50 -10.12 -14.36
N SER A 76 -1.41 -9.19 -13.40
CA SER A 76 -0.71 -9.43 -12.14
C SER A 76 -1.61 -10.18 -11.17
N TYR A 77 -1.13 -11.30 -10.63
CA TYR A 77 -1.80 -12.05 -9.58
C TYR A 77 -1.25 -11.61 -8.22
N LEU A 78 -2.17 -11.20 -7.34
CA LEU A 78 -1.86 -10.89 -5.94
C LEU A 78 -2.65 -11.87 -5.08
N GLY A 79 -1.95 -12.60 -4.21
CA GLY A 79 -2.59 -13.42 -3.20
C GLY A 79 -3.36 -12.53 -2.24
N VAL A 80 -4.67 -12.73 -2.15
CA VAL A 80 -5.53 -11.97 -1.23
C VAL A 80 -5.65 -12.78 0.06
N PRO A 81 -5.27 -12.23 1.23
CA PRO A 81 -5.44 -12.89 2.51
C PRO A 81 -6.91 -13.22 2.78
N ARG A 82 -7.16 -14.17 3.69
CA ARG A 82 -8.53 -14.40 4.18
C ARG A 82 -9.07 -13.08 4.76
N PRO A 83 -10.36 -12.74 4.60
CA PRO A 83 -10.90 -11.47 5.07
C PRO A 83 -10.68 -11.19 6.56
N GLN A 84 -10.62 -12.25 7.39
CA GLN A 84 -10.40 -12.14 8.84
C GLN A 84 -8.92 -12.07 9.24
N SER A 85 -7.98 -12.21 8.29
CA SER A 85 -6.55 -12.12 8.58
C SER A 85 -6.12 -10.65 8.66
N THR A 86 -6.39 -9.98 9.78
CA THR A 86 -6.02 -8.57 10.04
C THR A 86 -4.79 -8.42 10.96
N SER A 87 -4.14 -9.52 11.29
CA SER A 87 -2.91 -9.55 12.09
C SER A 87 -2.08 -10.75 11.62
N PRO A 88 -0.73 -10.68 11.67
CA PRO A 88 0.10 -11.82 11.33
C PRO A 88 -0.20 -13.01 12.25
N GLU A 89 -0.39 -14.19 11.67
CA GLU A 89 -0.49 -15.43 12.45
C GLU A 89 0.87 -15.72 13.10
N PRO A 90 0.94 -15.94 14.43
CA PRO A 90 2.20 -16.18 15.12
C PRO A 90 3.02 -17.29 14.48
N GLY A 91 4.30 -17.05 14.24
CA GLY A 91 5.21 -18.03 13.63
C GLY A 91 5.04 -18.20 12.11
N THR A 92 4.18 -17.41 11.46
CA THR A 92 4.04 -17.39 10.01
C THR A 92 4.48 -16.04 9.44
N TRP A 93 4.84 -16.04 8.15
CA TRP A 93 5.10 -14.82 7.39
C TRP A 93 4.01 -14.56 6.36
N ASN A 94 2.78 -15.00 6.67
CA ASN A 94 1.65 -14.88 5.77
C ASN A 94 1.25 -13.41 5.60
N SER A 95 0.81 -13.07 4.40
CA SER A 95 0.23 -11.75 4.15
C SER A 95 -1.08 -11.59 4.93
N TYR A 96 -1.33 -10.38 5.42
CA TYR A 96 -2.54 -10.02 6.17
C TYR A 96 -3.05 -8.66 5.72
N TRP A 97 -4.26 -8.31 6.10
CA TRP A 97 -4.86 -7.00 5.88
C TRP A 97 -4.34 -6.02 6.93
N ALA A 98 -3.49 -5.08 6.50
CA ALA A 98 -3.14 -3.90 7.29
C ALA A 98 -4.36 -2.98 7.42
N VAL A 99 -5.11 -2.83 6.33
CA VAL A 99 -6.42 -2.18 6.32
C VAL A 99 -7.42 -3.12 5.65
N PRO A 100 -8.47 -3.59 6.35
CA PRO A 100 -9.41 -4.56 5.81
C PRO A 100 -10.29 -3.97 4.71
N MET A 101 -10.73 -4.83 3.79
CA MET A 101 -11.74 -4.46 2.80
C MET A 101 -13.14 -4.47 3.43
N ILE A 102 -13.71 -3.29 3.67
CA ILE A 102 -15.02 -3.13 4.33
C ILE A 102 -16.17 -3.69 3.47
N SER A 103 -16.05 -3.61 2.14
CA SER A 103 -17.03 -4.18 1.20
C SER A 103 -16.40 -4.54 -0.14
N ALA A 104 -17.05 -5.44 -0.87
CA ALA A 104 -16.60 -5.81 -2.21
C ALA A 104 -16.57 -4.56 -3.12
N GLY A 105 -15.37 -4.17 -3.55
CA GLY A 105 -15.16 -3.01 -4.41
C GLY A 105 -14.84 -1.70 -3.68
N ALA A 106 -14.79 -1.69 -2.34
CA ALA A 106 -14.12 -0.63 -1.60
C ALA A 106 -12.62 -0.68 -1.95
N LEU A 107 -12.10 0.37 -2.58
CA LEU A 107 -10.72 0.46 -3.07
C LEU A 107 -10.14 1.80 -2.63
N CYS A 108 -8.81 1.83 -2.44
CA CYS A 108 -8.09 3.06 -2.16
C CYS A 108 -8.29 4.07 -3.30
N ARG A 109 -8.53 5.33 -2.94
CA ARG A 109 -8.69 6.40 -3.91
C ARG A 109 -7.30 6.73 -4.50
N PRO A 110 -7.16 6.85 -5.83
CA PRO A 110 -5.87 7.17 -6.45
C PRO A 110 -5.18 8.43 -5.90
N LEU A 111 -5.97 9.44 -5.51
CA LEU A 111 -5.43 10.69 -4.98
C LEU A 111 -4.80 10.50 -3.58
N ASP A 112 -5.37 9.66 -2.74
CA ASP A 112 -4.84 9.40 -1.39
C ASP A 112 -3.51 8.63 -1.49
N ILE A 113 -3.43 7.68 -2.43
CA ILE A 113 -2.18 7.00 -2.78
C ILE A 113 -1.13 7.98 -3.29
N ALA A 114 -1.50 8.90 -4.18
CA ALA A 114 -0.58 9.90 -4.70
C ALA A 114 -0.04 10.82 -3.60
N ARG A 115 -0.90 11.24 -2.67
CA ARG A 115 -0.51 12.05 -1.50
C ARG A 115 0.44 11.32 -0.57
N LEU A 116 0.14 10.06 -0.26
CA LEU A 116 1.01 9.21 0.54
C LEU A 116 2.41 9.08 -0.07
N ILE A 117 2.49 8.81 -1.38
CA ILE A 117 3.77 8.68 -2.09
C ILE A 117 4.52 10.00 -2.14
N ALA A 118 3.82 11.12 -2.38
CA ALA A 118 4.44 12.44 -2.39
C ALA A 118 5.02 12.81 -1.03
N ALA A 119 4.30 12.54 0.07
CA ALA A 119 4.80 12.74 1.42
C ALA A 119 6.07 11.91 1.68
N GLY A 120 6.05 10.63 1.29
CA GLY A 120 7.22 9.75 1.42
C GLY A 120 8.42 10.25 0.63
N GLN A 121 8.20 10.72 -0.60
CA GLN A 121 9.27 11.28 -1.43
C GLN A 121 9.97 12.47 -0.77
N GLN A 122 9.24 13.37 -0.12
CA GLN A 122 9.86 14.52 0.58
C GLN A 122 10.75 14.03 1.74
N LEU A 123 10.24 13.09 2.54
CA LEU A 123 10.96 12.58 3.71
C LEU A 123 12.19 11.74 3.32
N THR A 124 12.10 10.91 2.28
CA THR A 124 13.24 10.09 1.84
C THR A 124 14.31 10.91 1.09
N CYS A 125 13.97 12.10 0.58
CA CYS A 125 14.96 13.02 0.01
C CYS A 125 15.71 13.83 1.09
N ASP A 126 15.07 14.14 2.22
CA ASP A 126 15.71 14.86 3.33
C ASP A 126 16.73 14.00 4.11
N GLU A 127 16.68 12.67 3.97
CA GLU A 127 17.63 11.73 4.57
C GLU A 127 18.87 11.42 3.69
N GLN A 128 19.07 12.14 2.58
CA GLN A 128 20.20 11.94 1.65
C GLN A 128 21.30 13.00 1.76
#